data_AF-A0A4P6JIP4-F1
#
_entry.id   AF-A0A4P6JIP4-F1
#
_cell.length_a   1.000
_cell.length_b   1.000
_cell.length_c   1.000
_cell.angle_alpha   90.00
_cell.angle_beta   90.00
_cell.angle_gamma   90.00
#
_symmetry.space_group_name_H-M   'P 1'
#
loop_
_entity.id
_entity.type
_entity.pdbx_description
1 polymer ?
#
loop_
_entity_poly.entity_id
_entity_poly.type
_entity_poly.pdbx_seq_one_letter_code
_entity_poly.pdbx_strand_id
1 'polypeptide(L)' 'MDEGFELVLWTLNATFRLGNVTQDIPMMKGSFALYDACLAYLKLHRVALVYNEEKDLYVFIDPQTDQEVSSPMLKEE' A
#
# COMPACT_ATOMS: atom_id res chain seq x y z
N MET A 1 -2.32 -10.55 -11.35
CA MET A 1 -1.45 -10.62 -10.15
C MET A 1 -1.99 -11.59 -9.09
N ASP A 2 -1.22 -11.98 -8.08
CA ASP A 2 -1.68 -12.78 -6.92
C ASP A 2 -2.47 -11.88 -5.95
N GLU A 3 -3.65 -12.33 -5.51
CA GLU A 3 -4.50 -11.63 -4.52
C GLU A 3 -3.72 -11.24 -3.25
N GLY A 4 -2.68 -12.02 -2.90
CA GLY A 4 -1.79 -11.70 -1.79
C GLY A 4 -1.04 -10.37 -1.95
N PHE A 5 -0.61 -10.00 -3.16
CA PHE A 5 0.09 -8.73 -3.37
C PHE A 5 -0.83 -7.53 -3.26
N GLU A 6 -2.08 -7.67 -3.72
CA GLU A 6 -3.10 -6.62 -3.60
C GLU A 6 -3.44 -6.34 -2.14
N LEU A 7 -3.58 -7.39 -1.32
CA LEU A 7 -3.79 -7.25 0.13
C LEU A 7 -2.60 -6.59 0.83
N VAL A 8 -1.37 -6.91 0.43
CA VAL A 8 -0.17 -6.27 0.99
C VAL A 8 -0.07 -4.81 0.59
N LEU A 9 -0.37 -4.46 -0.67
CA LEU A 9 -0.43 -3.07 -1.13
C LEU A 9 -1.48 -2.28 -0.34
N TRP A 10 -2.64 -2.87 -0.11
CA TRP A 10 -3.70 -2.23 0.66
C TRP A 10 -3.28 -1.98 2.11
N THR A 11 -2.68 -2.98 2.75
CA THR A 11 -2.15 -2.85 4.12
C THR A 11 -1.09 -1.75 4.21
N LEU A 12 -0.21 -1.65 3.21
CA LEU A 12 0.79 -0.58 3.11
C LEU A 12 0.13 0.80 3.05
N ASN A 13 -0.89 0.98 2.20
CA ASN A 13 -1.60 2.25 2.06
C ASN A 13 -2.39 2.62 3.33
N ALA A 14 -3.04 1.65 3.98
CA ALA A 14 -3.78 1.87 5.21
C ALA A 14 -2.87 2.28 6.37
N THR A 15 -1.71 1.62 6.50
CA THR A 15 -0.74 1.90 7.56
C THR A 15 -0.03 3.24 7.36
N PHE A 16 0.30 3.59 6.12
CA PHE A 16 0.82 4.92 5.77
C PHE A 16 -0.14 6.03 6.23
N ARG A 17 -1.43 5.90 5.87
CA ARG A 17 -2.46 6.87 6.26
C ARG A 17 -2.68 6.90 7.77
N LEU A 18 -2.75 5.74 8.42
CA LEU A 18 -2.96 5.64 9.87
C LEU A 18 -1.84 6.35 10.65
N GLY A 19 -0.58 6.16 10.25
CA GLY A 19 0.56 6.84 10.86
C GLY A 19 0.50 8.35 10.72
N ASN A 20 -0.07 8.86 9.63
CA ASN A 20 -0.19 10.29 9.36
C ASN A 20 -1.36 10.98 10.09
N VAL A 21 -2.39 10.24 10.52
CA VAL A 21 -3.60 10.82 11.12
C VAL A 21 -3.73 10.58 12.64
N THR A 22 -2.98 9.64 13.20
CA THR A 22 -3.08 9.31 14.63
C THR A 22 -2.08 10.07 15.49
N GLN A 23 -2.46 10.38 16.74
CA GLN A 23 -1.55 10.92 17.78
C GLN A 23 -1.16 9.86 18.82
N ASP A 24 -1.71 8.64 18.71
CA ASP A 24 -1.37 7.52 19.59
C ASP A 24 0.02 6.98 19.22
N ILE A 25 1.01 7.22 20.10
CA ILE A 25 2.41 6.87 19.85
C ILE A 25 2.60 5.34 19.63
N PRO A 26 2.04 4.44 20.45
CA PRO A 26 2.07 3.00 20.16
C PRO A 26 1.50 2.64 18.79
N MET A 27 0.33 3.16 18.43
CA MET A 27 -0.32 2.87 17.16
C MET A 27 0.50 3.39 15.97
N MET A 28 1.06 4.60 16.09
CA MET A 28 1.96 5.19 15.09
C MET A 28 3.23 4.35 14.88
N LYS A 29 3.86 3.88 15.96
CA LYS A 29 5.02 2.99 15.86
C LYS A 29 4.66 1.65 15.22
N GLY A 30 3.51 1.08 15.59
CA GLY A 30 2.99 -0.14 14.99
C GLY A 30 2.70 0.02 13.49
N SER A 31 2.11 1.14 13.09
CA SER A 31 1.82 1.42 11.69
C SER A 31 3.09 1.58 10.85
N PHE A 32 4.12 2.26 11.37
CA PHE A 32 5.40 2.37 10.64
C PHE A 32 6.11 1.02 10.51
N ALA A 33 6.12 0.19 11.54
CA ALA A 33 6.71 -1.15 11.46
C ALA A 33 5.99 -2.03 10.43
N LEU A 34 4.66 -1.96 10.36
CA LEU A 34 3.88 -2.71 9.39
C LEU A 34 4.07 -2.16 7.97
N TYR A 35 4.14 -0.84 7.81
CA TYR A 35 4.48 -0.17 6.55
C TYR A 35 5.82 -0.68 6.00
N ASP A 36 6.87 -0.68 6.82
CA ASP A 36 8.20 -1.14 6.43
C ASP A 36 8.20 -2.62 6.04
N ALA A 37 7.45 -3.47 6.76
CA ALA A 37 7.32 -4.89 6.46
C ALA A 37 6.62 -5.13 5.11
N CYS A 38 5.53 -4.42 4.82
CA CYS A 38 4.84 -4.51 3.54
C CYS A 38 5.74 -4.04 2.39
N LEU A 39 6.46 -2.93 2.58
CA LEU A 39 7.37 -2.40 1.57
C LEU A 39 8.53 -3.37 1.28
N ALA A 40 9.09 -3.98 2.33
CA ALA A 40 10.15 -4.98 2.20
C ALA A 40 9.67 -6.24 1.46
N TYR A 41 8.46 -6.72 1.77
CA TYR A 41 7.86 -7.86 1.08
C TYR A 41 7.70 -7.58 -0.42
N LEU A 42 7.08 -6.46 -0.78
CA LEU A 42 6.86 -6.10 -2.19
C LEU A 42 8.18 -5.94 -2.96
N LYS A 43 9.21 -5.36 -2.32
CA LYS A 43 10.56 -5.27 -2.89
C LYS A 43 11.23 -6.63 -3.09
N LEU A 44 11.11 -7.54 -2.12
CA LEU A 44 11.66 -8.90 -2.23
C LEU A 44 11.09 -9.65 -3.43
N HIS A 45 9.80 -9.44 -3.69
CA HIS A 45 9.08 -10.01 -4.84
C HIS A 45 9.22 -9.20 -6.13
N ARG A 46 10.08 -8.17 -6.15
CA ARG A 46 10.35 -7.31 -7.32
C ARG A 46 9.10 -6.62 -7.89
N VAL A 47 8.15 -6.29 -7.03
CA VAL A 47 6.98 -5.48 -7.40
C VAL A 47 7.42 -4.02 -7.49
N ALA A 48 7.18 -3.39 -8.64
CA ALA A 48 7.47 -1.97 -8.84
C ALA A 48 6.37 -1.11 -8.22
N LEU A 49 6.69 -0.43 -7.13
CA LEU A 49 5.76 0.50 -6.45
C LEU A 49 5.99 1.93 -6.93
N VAL A 50 4.91 2.62 -7.24
CA VAL A 50 4.87 4.04 -7.59
C VAL A 50 3.94 4.75 -6.62
N TYR A 51 4.35 5.91 -6.12
CA TYR A 51 3.45 6.78 -5.38
C TYR A 51 2.63 7.60 -6.37
N ASN A 52 1.31 7.43 -6.37
CA ASN A 52 0.40 8.25 -7.16
C ASN A 52 -0.01 9.47 -6.31
N GLU A 53 0.58 10.63 -6.63
CA GLU A 53 0.34 11.88 -5.89
C GLU A 53 -1.11 12.37 -5.99
N GLU A 54 -1.77 12.14 -7.13
CA GLU A 54 -3.17 12.56 -7.32
C GLU A 54 -4.13 11.75 -6.45
N LYS A 55 -3.84 10.46 -6.24
CA LYS A 55 -4.65 9.54 -5.43
C LYS A 55 -4.18 9.43 -3.97
N ASP A 56 -3.05 10.04 -3.64
CA ASP A 56 -2.41 9.99 -2.32
C ASP A 56 -2.24 8.54 -1.81
N LEU A 57 -1.72 7.66 -2.68
CA LEU A 57 -1.52 6.24 -2.36
C LEU A 57 -0.43 5.61 -3.25
N TYR A 58 0.13 4.50 -2.77
CA TYR A 58 1.00 3.64 -3.56
C TYR A 58 0.17 2.73 -4.48
N VAL A 59 0.66 2.57 -5.70
CA VAL A 59 0.17 1.66 -6.74
C VAL A 59 1.32 0.81 -7.26
N PHE A 60 1.01 -0.27 -7.96
CA PHE A 60 1.98 -0.92 -8.85
C PHE A 60 1.37 -1.05 -10.25
N ILE A 61 2.23 -1.17 -11.26
CA ILE A 61 1.81 -1.48 -12.63
C ILE A 61 1.94 -2.99 -12.82
N ASP A 62 0.85 -3.67 -13.16
CA ASP A 62 0.89 -5.10 -13.49
C ASP A 62 1.63 -5.26 -14.83
N PRO A 63 2.80 -5.93 -14.87
CA PRO A 63 3.59 -6.05 -16.09
C PRO A 63 2.92 -6.93 -17.15
N GLN A 64 1.89 -7.71 -16.79
CA GLN A 64 1.15 -8.56 -17.73
C GLN A 64 0.02 -7.82 -18.43
N THR A 65 -0.63 -6.89 -17.75
CA THR A 65 -1.80 -6.17 -18.27
C THR A 65 -1.52 -4.70 -18.57
N ASP A 66 -0.37 -4.18 -18.13
CA ASP A 66 0.00 -2.76 -18.13
C ASP A 66 -1.02 -1.88 -17.40
N GLN A 67 -1.82 -2.49 -16.52
CA GLN A 67 -2.82 -1.78 -15.74
C GLN A 67 -2.25 -1.37 -14.39
N GLU A 68 -2.60 -0.16 -13.99
CA GLU A 68 -2.40 0.28 -12.61
C GLU A 68 -3.30 -0.53 -11.70
N VAL A 69 -2.70 -1.20 -10.73
CA VAL A 69 -3.43 -1.82 -9.65
C VAL A 69 -3.31 -0.92 -8.44
N SER A 70 -4.43 -0.28 -8.16
CA SER A 70 -4.71 0.41 -6.92
C SER A 70 -5.79 -0.38 -6.18
N SER A 71 -5.68 -0.50 -4.86
CA SER A 71 -6.79 -1.05 -4.05
C SER A 71 -8.09 -0.26 -4.33
N PRO A 72 -9.27 -0.89 -4.38
CA PRO A 72 -10.52 -0.15 -4.45
C PRO A 72 -10.69 0.61 -3.12
N MET A 73 -10.53 1.93 -3.14
CA MET A 73 -10.94 2.79 -2.04
C MET A 73 -12.46 2.92 -2.04
N LEU A 74 -13.16 1.84 -1.66
CA LEU A 74 -14.63 1.73 -1.59
C LEU A 74 -15.36 2.01 -2.92
N LYS A 75 -16.50 1.33 -3.09
CA LYS A 75 -17.42 1.51 -4.21
C LYS A 75 -17.96 2.94 -4.23
N GLU A 76 -18.12 3.50 -5.42
CA GLU A 76 -19.07 4.59 -5.64
C GLU A 76 -20.43 4.18 -5.04
N GLU A 77 -20.99 5.02 -4.17
CA GLU A 77 -22.39 4.94 -3.72
C GLU A 77 -23.35 5.34 -4.84
#